data_AF-A0A934IVZ5-F1
#
_entry.id   AF-A0A934IVZ5-F1
#
_cell.length_a   1.000
_cell.length_b   1.000
_cell.length_c   1.000
_cell.angle_alpha   90.00
_cell.angle_beta   90.00
_cell.angle_gamma   90.00
#
_symmetry.space_group_name_H-M   'P 1'
#
loop_
_entity.id
_entity.type
_entity.pdbx_description
1 polymer ?
#
loop_
_entity_poly.entity_id
_entity_poly.type
_entity_poly.pdbx_seq_one_letter_code
_entity_poly.pdbx_strand_id
1 'polypeptide(L)' 'MQVNVFISPPEHNGSPTQVLVLPAGPEASIPKHLQHIDWRYFATTVAGDSVIGADKGEVEVALASQGYLVT' A
#
# COMPACT_ATOMS: atom_id res chain seq x y z
N MET A 1 9.04 -8.98 -5.82
CA MET A 1 7.72 -9.65 -5.61
C MET A 1 6.60 -8.84 -6.26
N GLN A 2 5.43 -9.44 -6.50
CA GLN A 2 4.22 -8.70 -6.87
C GLN A 2 3.49 -8.19 -5.62
N VAL A 3 2.88 -7.01 -5.74
CA VAL A 3 2.18 -6.31 -4.67
C VAL A 3 0.89 -5.71 -5.19
N ASN A 4 -0.11 -5.63 -4.32
CA ASN A 4 -1.34 -4.89 -4.56
C ASN A 4 -1.22 -3.49 -3.98
N VAL A 5 -1.58 -2.50 -4.78
CA VAL A 5 -1.51 -1.08 -4.44
C VAL A 5 -2.93 -0.56 -4.31
N PHE A 6 -3.19 0.13 -3.20
CA PHE A 6 -4.44 0.79 -2.89
C PHE A 6 -4.17 2.26 -2.63
N ILE A 7 -5.12 3.13 -2.95
CA ILE A 7 -5.03 4.56 -2.69
C ILE A 7 -6.19 5.03 -1.82
N SER A 8 -5.93 5.98 -0.93
CA SER A 8 -6.99 6.67 -0.20
C SER A 8 -7.65 7.73 -1.10
N PRO A 9 -8.90 8.14 -0.82
CA PRO A 9 -9.41 9.38 -1.37
C PRO A 9 -8.54 10.56 -0.90
N PRO A 10 -8.45 11.64 -1.69
CA PRO A 10 -7.86 12.89 -1.20
C PRO A 10 -8.72 13.44 -0.06
N GLU A 11 -8.09 13.82 1.05
CA GLU A 11 -8.84 14.41 2.16
C GLU A 11 -9.21 15.87 1.86
N HIS A 12 -10.39 16.29 2.30
CA HIS A 12 -10.87 17.68 2.12
C HIS A 12 -10.00 18.75 2.80
N ASN A 13 -9.14 18.35 3.74
CA ASN A 13 -8.22 19.22 4.47
C ASN A 13 -6.87 19.42 3.74
N GLY A 14 -6.68 18.83 2.56
CA GLY A 14 -5.44 18.91 1.80
C GLY A 14 -4.38 17.88 2.18
N SER A 15 -4.70 16.85 2.99
CA SER A 15 -3.79 15.72 3.17
C SER A 15 -3.56 15.01 1.83
N PRO A 16 -2.30 14.62 1.51
CA PRO A 16 -2.00 13.91 0.29
C PRO A 16 -2.71 12.55 0.26
N THR A 17 -3.00 12.07 -0.96
CA THR A 17 -3.43 10.69 -1.18
C THR A 17 -2.39 9.74 -0.61
N GLN A 18 -2.82 8.88 0.31
CA GLN A 18 -1.98 7.83 0.87
C GLN A 18 -1.97 6.62 -0.06
N VAL A 19 -0.84 5.92 -0.13
CA VAL A 19 -0.70 4.67 -0.88
C VAL A 19 -0.49 3.52 0.10
N LEU A 20 -1.38 2.53 0.08
CA LEU A 20 -1.23 1.29 0.83
C LEU A 20 -0.76 0.18 -0.10
N VAL A 21 0.33 -0.48 0.28
CA VAL A 21 0.89 -1.64 -0.41
C VAL A 21 0.69 -2.89 0.43
N LEU A 22 0.17 -3.93 -0.20
CA LEU A 22 0.03 -5.26 0.39
C LEU A 22 0.68 -6.32 -0.50
N PRO A 23 1.07 -7.49 0.05
CA PRO A 23 1.51 -8.62 -0.76
C PRO A 23 0.43 -9.03 -1.77
N ALA A 24 0.84 -9.53 -2.94
CA ALA A 24 -0.10 -10.15 -3.85
C ALA A 24 -0.44 -11.58 -3.37
N GLY A 25 -1.65 -11.79 -2.86
CA GLY A 25 -2.10 -13.11 -2.41
C GLY A 25 -3.41 -13.06 -1.61
N PRO A 26 -4.11 -14.20 -1.46
CA PRO A 26 -5.36 -14.30 -0.68
C PRO A 26 -5.18 -14.04 0.83
N GLU A 27 -3.96 -14.19 1.34
CA GLU A 27 -3.59 -13.87 2.73
C GLU A 27 -3.44 -12.36 3.00
N ALA A 28 -3.34 -11.55 1.94
CA ALA A 28 -3.16 -10.12 2.07
C ALA A 28 -4.46 -9.46 2.54
N SER A 29 -4.42 -8.86 3.73
CA SER A 29 -5.56 -8.19 4.34
C SER A 29 -5.15 -6.81 4.83
N ILE A 30 -6.02 -5.82 4.64
CA ILE A 30 -5.81 -4.47 5.18
C ILE A 30 -5.79 -4.56 6.72
N PRO A 31 -4.73 -4.10 7.41
CA PRO A 31 -4.65 -4.12 8.86
C PRO A 31 -5.83 -3.42 9.53
N LYS A 32 -6.32 -3.94 10.67
CA LYS A 32 -7.52 -3.42 11.35
C LYS A 32 -7.50 -1.91 11.59
N HIS A 33 -6.35 -1.36 11.97
CA HIS A 33 -6.21 0.06 12.24
C HIS A 33 -6.25 0.93 10.97
N LEU A 34 -6.13 0.34 9.77
CA LEU A 34 -6.23 1.02 8.47
C LEU A 34 -7.57 0.79 7.77
N GLN A 35 -8.42 -0.11 8.27
CA GLN A 35 -9.72 -0.44 7.65
C GLN A 35 -10.75 0.70 7.74
N HIS A 36 -10.49 1.75 8.52
CA HIS A 36 -11.36 2.92 8.61
C HIS A 36 -11.23 3.86 7.40
N ILE A 37 -10.23 3.64 6.54
CA ILE A 37 -9.99 4.42 5.32
C ILE A 37 -10.67 3.71 4.13
N ASP A 38 -11.32 4.48 3.25
CA ASP A 38 -11.94 3.98 1.99
C ASP A 38 -10.87 3.65 0.95
N TRP A 39 -10.09 2.59 1.19
CA TRP A 39 -9.04 2.15 0.27
C TRP A 39 -9.62 1.69 -1.06
N ARG A 40 -9.10 2.25 -2.15
CA ARG A 40 -9.47 1.84 -3.52
C ARG A 40 -8.33 1.09 -4.15
N TYR A 41 -8.62 -0.09 -4.68
CA TYR A 41 -7.64 -0.82 -5.47
C TYR A 41 -7.21 0.04 -6.66
N PHE A 42 -5.90 0.20 -6.81
CA PHE A 42 -5.30 0.96 -7.89
C PHE A 42 -4.70 0.03 -8.94
N ALA A 43 -3.77 -0.85 -8.54
CA ALA A 43 -3.10 -1.78 -9.45
C ALA A 43 -2.41 -2.93 -8.70
N THR A 44 -2.06 -3.98 -9.43
CA THR A 44 -1.08 -4.98 -9.00
C THR A 44 0.20 -4.73 -9.80
N THR A 45 1.31 -4.48 -9.10
CA THR A 45 2.60 -4.20 -9.74
C THR A 45 3.75 -4.89 -9.01
N VAL A 46 4.99 -4.60 -9.39
CA VAL A 46 6.21 -5.06 -8.73
C VAL A 46 6.63 -4.08 -7.63
N ALA A 47 7.21 -4.59 -6.55
CA ALA A 47 7.61 -3.79 -5.38
C ALA A 47 8.60 -2.63 -5.64
N GLY A 48 9.22 -2.54 -6.82
CA GLY A 48 10.11 -1.45 -7.22
C GLY A 48 9.51 -0.49 -8.25
N ASP A 49 8.19 -0.56 -8.47
CA ASP A 49 7.51 0.35 -9.38
C ASP A 49 7.45 1.76 -8.78
N SER A 50 7.74 2.77 -9.59
CA SER A 50 7.75 4.17 -9.16
C SER A 50 6.39 4.67 -8.69
N VAL A 51 5.30 3.99 -9.07
CA VAL A 51 3.94 4.34 -8.62
C VAL A 51 3.74 4.17 -7.10
N ILE A 52 4.57 3.35 -6.44
CA ILE A 52 4.51 3.15 -4.99
C ILE A 52 5.08 4.36 -4.23
N GLY A 53 6.00 5.09 -4.86
CA GLY A 53 6.67 6.23 -4.23
C GLY A 53 7.69 5.83 -3.15
N ALA A 54 8.08 4.55 -3.07
CA ALA A 54 9.10 4.04 -2.15
C ALA A 54 10.11 3.15 -2.88
N ASP A 55 11.30 3.04 -2.31
CA ASP A 55 12.34 2.16 -2.84
C ASP A 55 11.96 0.69 -2.65
N LYS A 56 12.34 -0.16 -3.61
CA LYS A 56 12.05 -1.61 -3.56
C LYS A 56 12.47 -2.23 -2.22
N GLY A 57 13.65 -1.90 -1.72
CA GLY A 57 14.16 -2.46 -0.46
C GLY A 57 13.29 -2.08 0.75
N GLU A 58 12.76 -0.86 0.77
CA GLU A 58 11.86 -0.39 1.82
C GLU A 58 10.53 -1.14 1.78
N VAL A 59 9.96 -1.31 0.59
CA VAL A 59 8.74 -2.10 0.39
C VAL A 59 8.96 -3.54 0.87
N GLU A 60 10.05 -4.20 0.47
CA GLU A 60 10.31 -5.59 0.87
C GLU A 60 10.51 -5.75 2.38
N VAL A 61 11.21 -4.80 3.05
CA VAL A 61 11.41 -4.81 4.51
C VAL A 61 10.10 -4.55 5.26
N ALA A 62 9.30 -3.60 4.80
CA ALA A 62 8.00 -3.28 5.39
C ALA A 62 7.04 -4.47 5.26
N LEU A 63 6.94 -5.06 4.08
CA LEU A 63 6.10 -6.25 3.88
C LEU A 63 6.57 -7.44 4.74
N ALA A 64 7.87 -7.65 4.89
CA ALA A 64 8.39 -8.72 5.74
C ALA A 64 8.16 -8.48 7.25
N SER A 65 8.20 -7.23 7.69
CA SER A 65 8.15 -6.90 9.14
C SER A 65 6.73 -6.69 9.65
N GLN A 66 5.88 -5.99 8.88
CA GLN A 66 4.53 -5.59 9.29
C GLN A 66 3.43 -6.14 8.37
N GLY A 67 3.77 -6.70 7.20
CA GLY A 67 2.80 -7.25 6.25
C GLY A 67 2.14 -6.23 5.32
N TYR A 68 2.55 -4.95 5.38
CA TYR A 68 2.05 -3.86 4.54
C TYR A 68 3.07 -2.70 4.46
N LEU A 69 2.81 -1.70 3.63
CA LEU A 69 3.48 -0.39 3.65
C LEU A 69 2.44 0.70 3.42
N VAL A 70 2.56 1.85 4.10
CA VAL A 70 1.78 3.07 3.80
C VAL A 70 2.75 4.20 3.49
N THR A 71 2.54 4.92 2.39
CA THR A 71 3.28 6.12 2.00
C THR A 71 2.36 7.32 1.79
#